data_AF-A0A2S4L8S6-F1
#
_entry.id   AF-A0A2S4L8S6-F1
#
_cell.length_a   1.000
_cell.length_b   1.000
_cell.length_c   1.000
_cell.angle_alpha   90.00
_cell.angle_beta   90.00
_cell.angle_gamma   90.00
#
_symmetry.space_group_name_H-M   'P 1'
#
loop_
_entity.id
_entity.type
_entity.pdbx_description
1 polymer ?
#
loop_
_entity_poly.entity_id
_entity_poly.type
_entity_poly.pdbx_seq_one_letter_code
_entity_poly.pdbx_strand_id
1 'polypeptide(L)'
;RARVVAQRERLLRELPAVEGVGRLRGGTESNFLLFEMLDARGRPDNAVALAVYQRLAETQGVVVRFRGNEHGCSGCLRITVGTEDEVTRFLDALRTQLPKVRGAGAGAVNGAVEEKEGNDANGVVA
;
A
#
# COMPACT_ATOMS: atom_id res chain seq x y z
N ARG A 1 -23.21 6.53 0.41
CA ARG A 1 -22.25 7.33 1.19
C ARG A 1 -21.89 6.68 2.53
N ALA A 2 -22.85 6.28 3.37
CA ALA A 2 -22.57 5.66 4.69
C ALA A 2 -21.59 4.47 4.66
N ARG A 3 -21.68 3.60 3.65
CA ARG A 3 -20.80 2.42 3.51
C ARG A 3 -19.32 2.76 3.32
N VAL A 4 -19.01 3.83 2.58
CA VAL A 4 -17.61 4.28 2.36
C VAL A 4 -17.03 4.88 3.64
N VAL A 5 -17.83 5.64 4.40
CA VAL A 5 -17.38 6.21 5.68
C VAL A 5 -17.03 5.11 6.68
N ALA A 6 -17.88 4.09 6.82
CA ALA A 6 -17.62 2.96 7.72
C ALA A 6 -16.34 2.20 7.34
N GLN A 7 -16.11 1.94 6.04
CA GLN A 7 -14.89 1.26 5.59
C GLN A 7 -13.64 2.12 5.75
N ARG A 8 -13.76 3.44 5.57
CA ARG A 8 -12.68 4.39 5.84
C ARG A 8 -12.28 4.41 7.31
N GLU A 9 -13.25 4.49 8.21
CA GLU A 9 -13.02 4.40 9.66
C GLU A 9 -12.41 3.06 10.06
N ARG A 10 -12.84 1.98 9.42
CA ARG A 10 -12.25 0.66 9.59
C ARG A 10 -10.78 0.63 9.19
N LEU A 11 -10.43 1.14 8.00
CA LEU A 11 -9.04 1.23 7.56
C LEU A 11 -8.19 2.10 8.50
N LEU A 12 -8.72 3.24 8.96
CA LEU A 12 -8.02 4.14 9.89
C LEU A 12 -7.73 3.49 11.25
N ARG A 13 -8.61 2.59 11.71
CA ARG A 13 -8.43 1.84 12.96
C ARG A 13 -7.52 0.64 12.78
N GLU A 14 -7.69 -0.12 11.71
CA GLU A 14 -7.02 -1.41 11.54
C GLU A 14 -5.61 -1.29 10.95
N LEU A 15 -5.34 -0.34 10.06
CA LEU A 15 -4.03 -0.20 9.43
C LEU A 15 -2.91 0.12 10.42
N PRO A 16 -3.06 1.08 11.36
CA PRO A 16 -2.02 1.34 12.37
C PRO A 16 -1.75 0.15 13.30
N ALA A 17 -2.68 -0.80 13.40
CA ALA A 17 -2.51 -2.01 14.21
C ALA A 17 -1.73 -3.11 13.49
N VAL A 18 -1.52 -2.98 12.17
CA VAL A 18 -0.71 -3.93 11.39
C VAL A 18 0.77 -3.59 11.58
N GLU A 19 1.55 -4.56 12.05
CA GLU A 19 2.97 -4.36 12.27
C GLU A 19 3.71 -4.05 10.96
N GLY A 20 4.41 -2.92 10.94
CA GLY A 20 5.12 -2.44 9.75
C GLY A 20 4.33 -1.43 8.93
N VAL A 21 3.11 -1.12 9.32
CA VAL A 21 2.42 0.07 8.83
C VAL A 21 2.83 1.25 9.71
N GLY A 22 3.20 2.34 9.06
CA GLY A 22 3.63 3.58 9.69
C GLY A 22 2.52 4.62 9.75
N ARG A 23 2.92 5.88 9.63
CA ARG A 23 1.99 6.99 9.84
C ARG A 23 1.06 7.14 8.64
N LEU A 24 -0.15 7.59 8.93
CA LEU A 24 -1.03 8.15 7.92
C LEU A 24 -0.40 9.45 7.38
N ARG A 25 -0.40 9.60 6.06
CA ARG A 25 0.00 10.82 5.36
C ARG A 25 -1.22 11.49 4.72
N GLY A 26 -1.23 12.82 4.70
CA GLY A 26 -2.35 13.58 4.16
C GLY A 26 -3.59 13.57 5.06
N GLY A 27 -4.77 13.72 4.46
CA GLY A 27 -6.04 13.81 5.17
C GLY A 27 -6.82 12.49 5.24
N THR A 28 -7.74 12.39 6.19
CA THR A 28 -8.65 11.26 6.38
C THR A 28 -9.97 11.42 5.63
N GLU A 29 -10.23 12.58 5.04
CA GLU A 29 -11.53 12.96 4.47
C GLU A 29 -11.70 12.53 2.99
N SER A 30 -10.69 11.89 2.40
CA SER A 30 -10.66 11.49 0.99
C SER A 30 -11.23 10.08 0.75
N ASN A 31 -11.46 9.73 -0.52
CA ASN A 31 -11.80 8.37 -0.97
C ASN A 31 -10.58 7.43 -1.01
N PHE A 32 -9.43 7.89 -0.54
CA PHE A 32 -8.21 7.12 -0.39
C PHE A 32 -7.47 7.54 0.87
N LEU A 33 -6.60 6.66 1.35
CA LEU A 33 -5.69 6.90 2.47
C LEU A 33 -4.25 6.66 2.00
N LEU A 34 -3.29 7.35 2.61
CA LEU A 34 -1.86 7.15 2.36
C LEU A 34 -1.21 6.66 3.64
N PHE A 35 -0.58 5.48 3.59
CA PHE A 35 0.14 4.93 4.73
C PHE A 35 1.57 4.57 4.36
N GLU A 36 2.49 4.87 5.27
CA GLU A 36 3.89 4.45 5.18
C GLU A 36 4.01 2.93 5.41
N MET A 37 4.83 2.24 4.63
CA MET A 37 5.31 0.89 4.91
C MET A 37 6.72 1.00 5.47
N LEU A 38 6.96 0.35 6.60
CA LEU A 38 8.16 0.48 7.40
C LEU A 38 9.09 -0.71 7.20
N ASP A 39 10.41 -0.49 7.25
CA ASP A 39 11.42 -1.54 7.35
C ASP A 39 11.37 -2.27 8.70
N ALA A 40 12.26 -3.27 8.86
CA ALA A 40 12.43 -3.99 10.14
C ALA A 40 12.90 -3.08 11.29
N ARG A 41 13.42 -1.88 10.99
CA ARG A 41 13.86 -0.87 11.98
C ARG A 41 12.76 0.16 12.26
N GLY A 42 11.56 0.00 11.70
CA GLY A 42 10.44 0.91 11.89
C GLY A 42 10.53 2.22 11.11
N ARG A 43 11.36 2.30 10.06
CA ARG A 43 11.53 3.51 9.23
C ARG A 43 10.82 3.34 7.89
N PRO A 44 10.17 4.38 7.34
CA PRO A 44 9.54 4.29 6.02
C PRO A 44 10.56 3.91 4.94
N ASP A 45 10.26 2.89 4.15
CA ASP A 45 11.18 2.32 3.17
C ASP A 45 10.47 2.07 1.83
N ASN A 46 11.02 2.66 0.76
CA ASN A 46 10.52 2.51 -0.60
C ASN A 46 10.65 1.08 -1.13
N ALA A 47 11.74 0.38 -0.80
CA ALA A 47 11.94 -1.00 -1.25
C ALA A 47 10.88 -1.93 -0.63
N VAL A 48 10.58 -1.74 0.65
CA VAL A 48 9.51 -2.49 1.34
C VAL A 48 8.15 -2.16 0.73
N ALA A 49 7.83 -0.87 0.56
CA ALA A 49 6.56 -0.45 -0.01
C ALA A 49 6.35 -0.97 -1.45
N LEU A 50 7.39 -0.93 -2.29
CA LEU A 50 7.35 -1.43 -3.66
C LEU A 50 7.14 -2.95 -3.69
N ALA A 51 7.89 -3.70 -2.88
CA ALA A 51 7.77 -5.15 -2.83
C ALA A 51 6.41 -5.59 -2.28
N VAL A 52 5.87 -4.92 -1.26
CA VAL A 52 4.50 -5.19 -0.78
C VAL A 52 3.47 -4.89 -1.85
N TYR A 53 3.57 -3.74 -2.53
CA TYR A 53 2.68 -3.39 -3.64
C TYR A 53 2.66 -4.48 -4.72
N GLN A 54 3.82 -4.96 -5.17
CA GLN A 54 3.94 -6.04 -6.16
C GLN A 54 3.29 -7.33 -5.65
N ARG A 55 3.60 -7.74 -4.42
CA ARG A 55 3.04 -8.97 -3.81
C ARG A 55 1.52 -8.91 -3.66
N LEU A 56 0.96 -7.77 -3.28
CA LEU A 56 -0.49 -7.58 -3.15
C LEU A 56 -1.20 -7.76 -4.51
N ALA A 57 -0.62 -7.19 -5.57
CA ALA A 57 -1.17 -7.31 -6.93
C ALA A 57 -1.09 -8.76 -7.45
N GLU A 58 0.08 -9.37 -7.38
CA GLU A 58 0.36 -10.70 -7.97
C GLU A 58 -0.36 -11.83 -7.23
N THR A 59 -0.32 -11.82 -5.89
CA THR A 59 -0.73 -13.00 -5.11
C THR A 59 -2.14 -12.91 -4.60
N GLN A 60 -2.69 -11.71 -4.47
CA GLN A 60 -3.96 -11.47 -3.81
C GLN A 60 -4.92 -10.65 -4.67
N GLY A 61 -4.54 -10.23 -5.89
CA GLY A 61 -5.40 -9.43 -6.77
C GLY A 61 -5.83 -8.10 -6.15
N VAL A 62 -5.08 -7.59 -5.16
CA VAL A 62 -5.37 -6.33 -4.48
C VAL A 62 -4.48 -5.25 -5.08
N VAL A 63 -5.10 -4.29 -5.76
CA VAL A 63 -4.38 -3.20 -6.44
C VAL A 63 -4.40 -1.95 -5.56
N VAL A 64 -3.22 -1.56 -5.09
CA VAL A 64 -2.95 -0.27 -4.46
C VAL A 64 -2.02 0.54 -5.37
N ARG A 65 -1.68 1.79 -5.02
CA ARG A 65 -0.69 2.56 -5.78
C ARG A 65 0.51 2.93 -4.93
N PHE A 66 1.70 2.69 -5.45
CA PHE A 66 2.94 3.17 -4.84
C PHE A 66 3.10 4.68 -5.04
N ARG A 67 3.48 5.38 -3.97
CA ARG A 67 3.70 6.84 -3.92
C ARG A 67 5.03 7.23 -3.28
N GLY A 68 5.93 6.26 -3.10
CA GLY A 68 7.25 6.45 -2.47
C GLY A 68 8.20 7.43 -3.19
N ASN A 69 7.94 7.72 -4.46
CA ASN A 69 8.75 8.64 -5.27
C ASN A 69 8.30 10.11 -5.15
N GLU A 70 7.17 10.39 -4.50
CA GLU A 70 6.69 11.76 -4.31
C GLU A 70 7.37 12.41 -3.09
N HIS A 71 7.67 13.71 -3.18
CA HIS A 71 8.31 14.45 -2.09
C HIS A 71 7.49 14.33 -0.79
N GLY A 72 8.12 13.82 0.27
CA GLY A 72 7.48 13.64 1.57
C GLY A 72 6.57 12.41 1.67
N CYS A 73 6.62 11.48 0.69
CA CYS A 73 5.83 10.25 0.68
C CYS A 73 6.68 8.97 0.69
N SER A 74 7.92 9.02 1.22
CA SER A 74 8.77 7.82 1.35
C SER A 74 8.00 6.65 1.99
N GLY A 75 8.07 5.48 1.37
CA GLY A 75 7.40 4.26 1.80
C GLY A 75 5.88 4.28 1.64
N CYS A 76 5.27 5.26 0.97
CA CYS A 76 3.80 5.40 0.99
C CYS A 76 3.09 4.55 -0.06
N LEU A 77 1.98 3.95 0.38
CA LEU A 77 0.97 3.33 -0.48
C LEU A 77 -0.34 4.12 -0.41
N ARG A 78 -0.92 4.42 -1.59
CA ARG A 78 -2.25 4.99 -1.73
C ARG A 78 -3.27 3.87 -1.81
N ILE A 79 -4.14 3.80 -0.82
CA ILE A 79 -5.14 2.78 -0.60
C ILE A 79 -6.51 3.40 -0.86
N THR A 80 -7.21 2.96 -1.90
CA THR A 80 -8.59 3.41 -2.17
C THR A 80 -9.54 2.76 -1.16
N VAL A 81 -10.51 3.51 -0.66
CA VAL A 81 -11.56 2.96 0.21
C VAL A 81 -12.57 2.22 -0.66
N GLY A 82 -12.58 0.89 -0.54
CA GLY A 82 -13.49 0.01 -1.28
C GLY A 82 -14.72 -0.42 -0.48
N THR A 83 -15.33 -1.50 -0.95
CA THR A 83 -16.35 -2.29 -0.26
C THR A 83 -15.77 -3.05 0.94
N GLU A 84 -16.64 -3.62 1.76
CA GLU A 84 -16.21 -4.41 2.93
C GLU A 84 -15.34 -5.62 2.56
N ASP A 85 -15.71 -6.34 1.50
CA ASP A 85 -14.97 -7.50 1.02
C ASP A 85 -13.60 -7.11 0.49
N GLU A 86 -13.52 -6.01 -0.26
CA GLU A 86 -12.25 -5.47 -0.76
C GLU A 86 -11.34 -5.02 0.38
N VAL A 87 -11.89 -4.35 1.40
CA VAL A 87 -11.14 -3.91 2.58
C VAL A 87 -10.66 -5.10 3.41
N THR A 88 -11.51 -6.10 3.64
CA THR A 88 -11.11 -7.33 4.35
C THR A 88 -9.98 -8.04 3.60
N ARG A 89 -10.16 -8.28 2.29
CA ARG A 89 -9.15 -8.91 1.45
C ARG A 89 -7.83 -8.14 1.46
N PHE A 90 -7.88 -6.81 1.39
CA PHE A 90 -6.69 -5.97 1.48
C PHE A 90 -5.98 -6.10 2.83
N LEU A 91 -6.72 -6.00 3.94
CA LEU A 91 -6.13 -6.08 5.29
C LEU A 91 -5.50 -7.45 5.53
N ASP A 92 -6.15 -8.53 5.12
CA ASP A 92 -5.63 -9.90 5.27
C ASP A 92 -4.40 -10.13 4.39
N ALA A 93 -4.44 -9.65 3.15
CA ALA A 93 -3.30 -9.68 2.24
C ALA A 93 -2.12 -8.90 2.82
N LEU A 94 -2.35 -7.69 3.34
CA LEU A 94 -1.31 -6.85 3.91
C LEU A 94 -0.67 -7.50 5.15
N ARG A 95 -1.48 -8.01 6.08
CA ARG A 95 -1.02 -8.74 7.27
C ARG A 95 -0.17 -9.97 6.91
N THR A 96 -0.46 -10.60 5.78
CA THR A 96 0.27 -11.78 5.30
C THR A 96 1.57 -11.43 4.58
N GLN A 97 1.58 -10.39 3.74
CA GLN A 97 2.70 -10.08 2.85
C GLN A 97 3.71 -9.12 3.47
N LEU A 98 3.27 -8.16 4.27
CA LEU A 98 4.15 -7.13 4.85
C LEU A 98 5.26 -7.73 5.74
N PRO A 99 4.99 -8.71 6.64
CA PRO A 99 6.06 -9.34 7.43
C PRO A 99 7.08 -10.11 6.58
N LYS A 100 6.63 -10.75 5.48
CA LYS A 100 7.50 -11.53 4.58
C LYS A 100 8.49 -10.63 3.85
N VAL A 101 8.04 -9.44 3.45
CA VAL A 101 8.87 -8.43 2.77
C VAL A 101 9.80 -7.72 3.75
N ARG A 102 9.33 -7.45 4.99
CA ARG A 102 10.13 -6.76 6.00
C ARG A 102 11.23 -7.64 6.62
N GLY A 103 10.98 -8.94 6.77
CA GLY A 103 11.89 -9.89 7.42
C GLY A 103 12.97 -10.47 6.50
N ALA A 104 12.68 -10.62 5.21
CA ALA A 104 13.71 -10.83 4.21
C ALA A 104 14.35 -9.46 3.95
N GLY A 105 15.56 -9.20 4.47
CA GLY A 105 16.27 -7.95 4.20
C GLY A 105 16.13 -7.58 2.73
N ALA A 106 15.86 -6.30 2.45
CA ALA A 106 15.43 -5.72 1.18
C ALA A 106 16.43 -5.87 -0.01
N GLY A 107 17.17 -6.97 -0.09
CA GLY A 107 18.09 -7.36 -1.15
C GLY A 107 17.79 -8.73 -1.79
N ALA A 108 16.63 -9.35 -1.54
CA ALA A 108 16.26 -10.64 -2.12
C ALA A 108 15.00 -10.58 -3.02
N VAL A 109 14.73 -9.45 -3.68
CA VAL A 109 13.85 -9.44 -4.87
C VAL A 109 14.66 -9.88 -6.10
N ASN A 110 15.14 -11.13 -6.07
CA ASN A 110 15.60 -11.81 -7.29
C ASN A 110 14.37 -12.31 -8.04
N GLY A 111 13.91 -11.49 -8.97
CA GLY A 111 12.83 -11.80 -9.89
C GLY A 111 12.64 -10.61 -10.80
N ALA A 112 13.36 -10.63 -11.92
CA ALA A 112 13.22 -9.78 -13.09
C ALA A 112 11.91 -8.96 -13.12
N VAL A 113 11.98 -7.72 -12.66
CA VAL A 113 11.16 -6.67 -13.26
C VAL A 113 12.04 -6.03 -14.31
N GLU A 114 11.90 -6.54 -15.53
CA GLU A 114 12.19 -5.78 -16.74
C GLU A 114 11.65 -4.37 -16.50
N GLU A 115 12.49 -3.36 -16.73
CA GLU A 115 12.04 -2.00 -16.99
C GLU A 115 11.17 -2.06 -18.25
N LYS A 116 9.91 -2.48 -18.12
CA LYS A 116 8.89 -2.03 -19.03
C LYS A 116 8.61 -0.60 -18.62
N GLU A 117 9.25 0.29 -19.35
CA GLU A 117 8.84 1.66 -19.58
C GLU A 117 7.32 1.65 -19.85
N GLY A 118 6.56 1.75 -18.76
CA GLY A 118 5.12 1.81 -18.77
C GLY A 118 4.71 3.22 -19.14
N ASN A 119 4.86 3.53 -20.43
CA ASN A 119 4.05 4.55 -21.07
C ASN A 119 2.58 4.09 -21.03
N ASP A 120 1.91 4.29 -19.90
CA ASP A 120 0.47 4.07 -19.77
C ASP A 120 -0.19 5.27 -19.08
N ALA A 121 -0.51 6.22 -19.95
CA ALA A 121 -1.85 6.83 -20.04
C ALA A 121 -2.50 7.28 -18.72
N ASN A 122 -2.18 8.50 -18.29
CA ASN A 122 -3.18 9.33 -17.63
C ASN A 122 -3.93 10.16 -18.68
N GLY A 123 -4.62 9.47 -19.58
CA GLY A 123 -5.55 10.06 -20.53
C GLY A 123 -6.97 10.01 -19.98
N VAL A 124 -7.40 11.07 -19.31
CA VAL A 124 -8.81 11.40 -19.12
C VAL A 124 -9.04 12.78 -19.71
N VAL A 125 -9.59 12.73 -20.93
CA VAL A 125 -10.56 13.62 -21.58
C VAL A 125 -10.90 14.95 -20.88
N ALA A 126 -10.68 16.03 -21.63
CA ALA A 126 -11.58 17.19 -21.71
C ALA A 126 -12.09 17.27 -23.16
#